data_AF-A0A559M0W4-F1
#
_entry.id   AF-A0A559M0W4-F1
#
_cell.length_a   1.000
_cell.length_b   1.000
_cell.length_c   1.000
_cell.angle_alpha   90.00
_cell.angle_beta   90.00
_cell.angle_gamma   90.00
#
_symmetry.space_group_name_H-M   'P 1'
#
loop_
_entity.id
_entity.type
_entity.pdbx_description
1 polymer ?
#
loop_
_entity_poly.entity_id
_entity_poly.type
_entity_poly.pdbx_seq_one_letter_code
_entity_poly.pdbx_strand_id
1 'polypeptide(L)'
;MADTQPPMSHEDSIDSQDPNAHPGTKQKSRRPANTAFRQQRLKAWQPILTPKTVLPLFFAIGIIFAPIGGGLLYASAVVQEIILDYSTCYVDAPIWPTWDALPTDGDKFVSHFTANSSNGDYKPTSPMWSRNQTGLQNALGENITSCYLKFGIPNEMKPPVLFYYKLTNFYQNHRRYAKSFNTDQLSGKAVSEKTVHSSDCTPLTTTSVNNVTLPYYPCGLAANSQFNDTFYNLTLQNVPRSSDTERPYNMTKKGISWSSDKELYGATKYNWDEVVVPPNWVAKYGYSYNDTNHPDLVNDEEFQVWMRLAGLPTFSKLAQRNDDEVMEHGDYIVRIDH
;
A
#
# COMPACT_ATOMS: atom_id res chain seq x y z
N MET A 1 19.07 -77.61 -20.05
CA MET A 1 18.94 -77.35 -18.60
C MET A 1 18.62 -75.88 -18.47
N ALA A 2 17.41 -75.55 -18.04
CA ALA A 2 16.97 -74.17 -17.88
C ALA A 2 17.50 -73.65 -16.55
N ASP A 3 18.36 -72.62 -16.60
CA ASP A 3 18.79 -71.91 -15.40
C ASP A 3 17.60 -71.12 -14.84
N THR A 4 17.09 -71.58 -13.70
CA THR A 4 16.13 -70.86 -12.88
C THR A 4 16.75 -69.54 -12.44
N GLN A 5 16.20 -68.41 -12.87
CA GLN A 5 16.60 -67.10 -12.37
C GLN A 5 16.30 -67.00 -10.86
N PRO A 6 17.24 -66.56 -10.02
CA PRO A 6 16.97 -66.36 -8.61
C PRO A 6 15.95 -65.23 -8.39
N PRO A 7 15.18 -65.26 -7.29
CA PRO A 7 14.14 -64.27 -7.03
C PRO A 7 14.73 -62.86 -6.95
N MET A 8 14.02 -61.88 -7.50
CA MET A 8 14.37 -60.47 -7.38
C MET A 8 14.29 -60.06 -5.91
N SER A 9 15.43 -59.72 -5.30
CA SER A 9 15.47 -59.02 -4.02
C SER A 9 14.98 -57.58 -4.24
N HIS A 10 13.98 -57.17 -3.47
CA HIS A 10 13.52 -55.78 -3.45
C HIS A 10 14.48 -55.00 -2.57
N GLU A 11 15.49 -54.37 -3.18
CA GLU A 11 16.43 -53.49 -2.46
C GLU A 11 15.73 -52.16 -2.17
N ASP A 12 14.79 -52.19 -1.23
CA ASP A 12 14.41 -50.99 -0.50
C ASP A 12 15.55 -50.64 0.46
N SER A 13 15.80 -49.35 0.65
CA SER A 13 17.01 -48.81 1.29
C SER A 13 17.26 -49.27 2.74
N ILE A 14 16.28 -49.96 3.34
CA ILE A 14 16.28 -50.46 4.71
C ILE A 14 17.03 -51.80 4.83
N ASP A 15 17.03 -52.64 3.79
CA ASP A 15 17.62 -54.00 3.86
C ASP A 15 19.17 -53.99 3.91
N SER A 16 19.78 -52.82 3.70
CA SER A 16 21.23 -52.62 3.80
C SER A 16 21.77 -52.50 5.24
N GLN A 17 20.90 -52.59 6.25
CA GLN A 17 21.25 -52.41 7.66
C GLN A 17 21.08 -53.66 8.55
N ASP A 18 20.82 -54.85 8.00
CA ASP A 18 20.77 -56.09 8.80
C ASP A 18 22.19 -56.55 9.22
N PRO A 19 22.53 -56.58 10.52
CA PRO A 19 23.85 -56.96 11.01
C PRO A 19 24.16 -58.46 10.90
N ASN A 20 23.20 -59.32 10.52
CA ASN A 20 23.38 -60.78 10.44
C ASN A 20 23.63 -61.32 9.02
N ALA A 21 23.79 -60.47 8.01
CA ALA A 21 24.11 -60.90 6.65
C ALA A 21 25.59 -61.29 6.50
N HIS A 22 25.88 -62.59 6.34
CA HIS A 22 27.24 -63.08 6.09
C HIS A 22 27.81 -62.58 4.74
N PRO A 23 29.04 -62.03 4.68
CA PRO A 23 29.61 -61.49 3.45
C PRO A 23 30.13 -62.61 2.56
N GLY A 24 29.30 -63.10 1.64
CA GLY A 24 29.78 -63.88 0.50
C GLY A 24 30.82 -63.08 -0.30
N THR A 25 31.89 -63.74 -0.76
CA THR A 25 32.99 -63.16 -1.55
C THR A 25 32.46 -62.25 -2.66
N LYS A 26 32.67 -60.92 -2.52
CA LYS A 26 32.28 -59.93 -3.54
C LYS A 26 33.12 -60.11 -4.81
N GLN A 27 32.57 -60.80 -5.79
CA GLN A 27 33.12 -60.85 -7.14
C GLN A 27 33.17 -59.42 -7.71
N LYS A 28 34.35 -58.92 -8.10
CA LYS A 28 34.52 -57.56 -8.68
C LYS A 28 33.79 -57.48 -10.02
N SER A 29 32.52 -57.11 -9.99
CA SER A 29 31.72 -56.84 -11.19
C SER A 29 31.74 -55.34 -11.49
N ARG A 30 32.04 -54.98 -12.74
CA ARG A 30 31.93 -53.59 -13.24
C ARG A 30 30.51 -53.28 -13.72
N ARG A 31 29.55 -54.20 -13.52
CA ARG A 31 28.17 -54.02 -13.93
C ARG A 31 27.49 -52.98 -13.03
N PRO A 32 26.84 -51.96 -13.59
CA PRO A 32 26.09 -51.01 -12.79
C PRO A 32 24.95 -51.72 -12.02
N ALA A 33 24.68 -51.26 -10.80
CA ALA A 33 23.65 -51.82 -9.95
C ALA A 33 22.27 -51.76 -10.64
N ASN A 34 21.50 -52.85 -10.54
CA ASN A 34 20.22 -53.05 -11.23
C ASN A 34 19.05 -52.45 -10.43
N THR A 35 19.15 -51.15 -10.14
CA THR A 35 18.10 -50.41 -9.41
C THR A 35 17.25 -49.57 -10.37
N ALA A 36 15.96 -49.39 -10.05
CA ALA A 36 15.03 -48.60 -10.86
C ALA A 36 15.52 -47.17 -11.11
N PHE A 37 16.19 -46.55 -10.13
CA PHE A 37 16.81 -45.23 -10.27
C PHE A 37 17.97 -45.23 -11.27
N ARG A 38 18.96 -46.12 -11.10
CA ARG A 38 20.17 -46.15 -11.94
C ARG A 38 19.89 -46.63 -13.36
N GLN A 39 18.81 -47.39 -13.56
CA GLN A 39 18.39 -47.86 -14.89
C GLN A 39 17.32 -46.97 -15.55
N GLN A 40 16.96 -45.84 -14.95
CA GLN A 40 15.93 -44.93 -15.46
C GLN A 40 14.57 -45.61 -15.67
N ARG A 41 14.23 -46.55 -14.77
CA ARG A 41 12.97 -47.29 -14.73
C ARG A 41 12.12 -46.90 -13.53
N LEU A 42 12.29 -45.66 -13.05
CA LEU A 42 11.41 -45.11 -12.03
C LEU A 42 9.97 -45.09 -12.55
N LYS A 43 9.01 -45.27 -11.64
CA LYS A 43 7.59 -45.15 -11.96
C LYS A 43 7.30 -43.72 -12.41
N ALA A 44 7.17 -43.54 -13.72
CA ALA A 44 6.79 -42.29 -14.33
C ALA A 44 5.33 -42.36 -14.77
N TRP A 45 4.59 -41.28 -14.56
CA TRP A 45 3.30 -41.08 -15.21
C TRP A 45 3.52 -40.22 -16.45
N GLN A 46 3.10 -40.74 -17.61
CA GLN A 46 3.15 -40.03 -18.88
C GLN A 46 1.73 -39.62 -19.26
N PRO A 47 1.33 -38.35 -19.09
CA PRO A 47 0.00 -37.89 -19.46
C PRO A 47 -0.12 -37.85 -20.99
N ILE A 48 -0.81 -38.84 -21.56
CA ILE A 48 -1.19 -38.81 -22.97
C ILE A 48 -2.45 -37.94 -23.08
N LEU A 49 -2.30 -36.75 -23.63
CA LEU A 49 -3.38 -35.80 -23.84
C LEU A 49 -4.27 -36.28 -25.00
N THR A 50 -5.33 -37.00 -24.67
CA THR A 50 -6.35 -37.45 -25.62
C THR A 50 -7.63 -36.63 -25.45
N PRO A 51 -8.48 -36.48 -26.47
CA PRO A 51 -9.74 -35.76 -26.33
C PRO A 51 -10.61 -36.27 -25.16
N LYS A 52 -10.54 -37.57 -24.85
CA LYS A 52 -11.27 -38.20 -23.74
C LYS A 52 -10.80 -37.74 -22.35
N THR A 53 -9.54 -37.37 -22.20
CA THR A 53 -8.98 -36.88 -20.92
C THR A 53 -9.01 -35.35 -20.83
N VAL A 54 -8.83 -34.69 -21.97
CA VAL A 54 -8.73 -33.22 -22.04
C VAL A 54 -10.10 -32.53 -22.00
N LEU A 55 -11.13 -33.07 -22.67
CA LEU A 55 -12.46 -32.44 -22.69
C LEU A 55 -13.10 -32.36 -21.29
N PRO A 56 -13.15 -33.43 -20.47
CA PRO A 56 -13.69 -33.34 -19.12
C PRO A 56 -12.94 -32.35 -18.22
N LEU A 57 -11.61 -32.25 -18.39
CA LEU A 57 -10.78 -31.29 -17.65
C LEU A 57 -11.18 -29.84 -17.98
N PHE A 58 -11.37 -29.50 -19.26
CA PHE A 58 -11.82 -28.16 -19.65
C PHE A 58 -13.23 -27.85 -19.11
N PHE A 59 -14.16 -28.79 -19.16
CA PHE A 59 -15.50 -28.59 -18.57
C PHE A 59 -15.43 -28.41 -17.06
N ALA A 60 -14.59 -29.17 -16.35
CA ALA A 60 -14.40 -29.00 -14.92
C ALA A 60 -13.83 -27.61 -14.56
N ILE A 61 -12.80 -27.16 -15.29
CA ILE A 61 -12.24 -25.80 -15.13
C ILE A 61 -13.31 -24.75 -15.41
N GLY A 62 -14.09 -24.90 -16.48
CA GLY A 62 -15.18 -23.98 -16.83
C GLY A 62 -16.27 -23.90 -15.75
N ILE A 63 -16.70 -25.05 -15.21
CA ILE A 63 -17.71 -25.11 -14.13
C ILE A 63 -17.20 -24.47 -12.84
N ILE A 64 -15.89 -24.52 -12.56
CA ILE A 64 -15.30 -23.87 -11.38
C ILE A 64 -15.10 -22.37 -11.62
N PHE A 65 -14.57 -21.98 -12.78
CA PHE A 65 -14.20 -20.59 -13.05
C PHE A 65 -15.39 -19.71 -13.44
N ALA A 66 -16.45 -20.26 -14.04
CA ALA A 66 -17.65 -19.49 -14.36
C ALA A 66 -18.32 -18.87 -13.12
N PRO A 67 -18.64 -19.61 -12.03
CA PRO A 67 -19.22 -19.00 -10.84
C PRO A 67 -18.24 -18.09 -10.10
N ILE A 68 -16.94 -18.42 -10.06
CA ILE A 68 -15.91 -17.53 -9.48
C ILE A 68 -15.85 -16.21 -10.25
N GLY A 69 -15.80 -16.26 -11.59
CA GLY A 69 -15.79 -15.08 -12.44
C GLY A 69 -17.07 -14.25 -12.28
N GLY A 70 -18.24 -14.89 -12.24
CA GLY A 70 -19.51 -14.22 -11.96
C GLY A 70 -19.51 -13.52 -10.60
N GLY A 71 -19.01 -14.19 -9.55
CA GLY A 71 -18.90 -13.61 -8.21
C GLY A 71 -17.94 -12.42 -8.14
N LEU A 72 -16.78 -12.51 -8.79
CA LEU A 72 -15.81 -11.41 -8.87
C LEU A 72 -16.35 -10.21 -9.64
N LEU A 73 -17.05 -10.44 -10.76
CA LEU A 73 -17.70 -9.37 -11.54
C LEU A 73 -18.80 -8.69 -10.73
N TYR A 74 -19.63 -9.47 -10.03
CA TYR A 74 -20.65 -8.93 -9.14
C TYR A 74 -20.02 -8.08 -8.03
N ALA A 75 -19.01 -8.60 -7.34
CA ALA A 75 -18.31 -7.86 -6.29
C ALA A 75 -17.71 -6.55 -6.81
N SER A 76 -17.11 -6.57 -8.01
CA SER A 76 -16.55 -5.38 -8.65
C SER A 76 -17.62 -4.35 -9.04
N ALA A 77 -18.80 -4.78 -9.46
CA ALA A 77 -19.89 -3.90 -9.90
C ALA A 77 -20.62 -3.20 -8.73
N VAL A 78 -20.49 -3.73 -7.51
CA VAL A 78 -21.10 -3.16 -6.30
C VAL A 78 -20.25 -2.05 -5.67
N VAL A 79 -18.95 -2.00 -5.99
CA VAL A 79 -18.05 -0.95 -5.48
C VAL A 79 -18.48 0.41 -6.02
N GLN A 80 -18.56 1.39 -5.12
CA GLN A 80 -18.88 2.78 -5.45
C GLN A 80 -17.64 3.63 -5.19
N GLU A 81 -17.26 4.46 -6.16
CA GLU A 81 -16.07 5.31 -6.07
C GLU A 81 -16.26 6.67 -6.75
N ILE A 82 -15.55 7.67 -6.22
CA ILE A 82 -15.41 8.99 -6.80
C ILE A 82 -13.93 9.40 -6.73
N ILE A 83 -13.40 9.95 -7.81
CA ILE A 83 -12.02 10.43 -7.92
C ILE A 83 -12.07 11.86 -8.44
N LEU A 84 -11.42 12.77 -7.71
CA LEU A 84 -11.29 14.19 -8.03
C LEU A 84 -9.81 14.56 -8.11
N ASP A 85 -9.33 15.00 -9.27
CA ASP A 85 -7.98 15.52 -9.43
C ASP A 85 -7.92 17.00 -9.02
N TYR A 86 -7.19 17.29 -7.94
CA TYR A 86 -7.01 18.64 -7.41
C TYR A 86 -5.58 19.18 -7.62
N SER A 87 -4.77 18.53 -8.44
CA SER A 87 -3.34 18.85 -8.63
C SER A 87 -3.08 20.31 -9.01
N THR A 88 -3.97 20.96 -9.76
CA THR A 88 -3.80 22.36 -10.17
C THR A 88 -4.65 23.34 -9.38
N CYS A 89 -5.32 22.90 -8.30
CA CYS A 89 -6.19 23.76 -7.50
C CYS A 89 -5.45 24.97 -6.93
N TYR A 90 -4.19 24.81 -6.50
CA TYR A 90 -3.40 25.90 -5.93
C TYR A 90 -3.09 27.02 -6.93
N VAL A 91 -3.22 26.79 -8.25
CA VAL A 91 -2.99 27.78 -9.32
C VAL A 91 -4.30 28.25 -9.96
N ASP A 92 -5.12 27.30 -10.38
CA ASP A 92 -6.23 27.50 -11.32
C ASP A 92 -7.56 27.81 -10.61
N ALA A 93 -7.75 27.32 -9.37
CA ALA A 93 -9.02 27.50 -8.68
C ALA A 93 -9.23 28.99 -8.33
N PRO A 94 -10.49 29.49 -8.40
CA PRO A 94 -10.80 30.85 -7.99
C PRO A 94 -10.61 31.02 -6.47
N ILE A 95 -10.35 32.27 -6.05
CA ILE A 95 -10.20 32.60 -4.63
C ILE A 95 -11.59 32.64 -3.98
N TRP A 96 -11.71 32.01 -2.80
CA TRP A 96 -12.89 32.05 -1.95
C TRP A 96 -13.43 33.49 -1.77
N PRO A 97 -14.75 33.75 -1.82
CA PRO A 97 -15.87 32.79 -1.81
C PRO A 97 -16.34 32.31 -3.19
N THR A 98 -15.61 32.64 -4.26
CA THR A 98 -15.98 32.24 -5.62
C THR A 98 -15.68 30.76 -5.83
N TRP A 99 -16.60 30.07 -6.50
CA TRP A 99 -16.47 28.68 -6.91
C TRP A 99 -16.47 28.58 -8.43
N ASP A 100 -15.71 27.63 -8.97
CA ASP A 100 -15.72 27.29 -10.39
C ASP A 100 -15.86 25.77 -10.57
N ALA A 101 -16.23 25.33 -11.77
CA ALA A 101 -16.31 23.91 -12.09
C ALA A 101 -14.93 23.26 -12.01
N LEU A 102 -14.85 22.08 -11.39
CA LEU A 102 -13.66 21.26 -11.45
C LEU A 102 -13.47 20.76 -12.90
N PRO A 103 -12.28 20.84 -13.50
CA PRO A 103 -12.04 20.29 -14.82
C PRO A 103 -12.38 18.80 -14.89
N THR A 104 -13.35 18.45 -15.72
CA THR A 104 -13.80 17.06 -15.91
C THR A 104 -13.14 16.36 -17.10
N ASP A 105 -12.19 17.01 -17.76
CA ASP A 105 -11.54 16.48 -18.96
C ASP A 105 -10.55 15.36 -18.61
N GLY A 106 -10.59 14.25 -19.36
CA GLY A 106 -9.72 13.09 -19.14
C GLY A 106 -10.05 12.33 -17.86
N ASP A 107 -9.03 11.71 -17.24
CA ASP A 107 -9.16 10.94 -15.99
C ASP A 107 -9.21 11.82 -14.72
N LYS A 108 -9.48 13.12 -14.87
CA LYS A 108 -9.50 14.10 -13.77
C LYS A 108 -10.73 14.01 -12.88
N PHE A 109 -11.83 13.49 -13.44
CA PHE A 109 -13.05 13.19 -12.71
C PHE A 109 -13.55 11.81 -13.08
N VAL A 110 -13.63 10.91 -12.09
CA VAL A 110 -14.22 9.57 -12.25
C VAL A 110 -15.32 9.41 -11.20
N SER A 111 -16.46 8.88 -11.63
CA SER A 111 -17.60 8.63 -10.76
C SER A 111 -18.27 7.33 -11.17
N HIS A 112 -18.20 6.34 -10.29
CA HIS A 112 -18.81 5.03 -10.47
C HIS A 112 -19.73 4.76 -9.29
N PHE A 113 -21.04 4.84 -9.54
CA PHE A 113 -22.06 4.56 -8.54
C PHE A 113 -23.10 3.62 -9.15
N THR A 114 -23.59 2.67 -8.36
CA THR A 114 -24.63 1.75 -8.81
C THR A 114 -25.92 2.52 -9.05
N ALA A 115 -26.50 2.39 -10.26
CA ALA A 115 -27.77 3.00 -10.64
C ALA A 115 -28.96 2.29 -9.97
N ASN A 116 -29.04 2.33 -8.65
CA ASN A 116 -30.15 1.79 -7.87
C ASN A 116 -30.55 2.78 -6.76
N SER A 117 -30.93 4.00 -7.16
CA SER A 117 -32.03 4.73 -6.51
C SER A 117 -32.41 5.98 -7.32
N SER A 118 -32.95 5.79 -8.53
CA SER A 118 -33.80 6.80 -9.17
C SER A 118 -35.20 6.88 -8.52
N ASN A 119 -35.33 6.42 -7.27
CA ASN A 119 -36.51 6.63 -6.43
C ASN A 119 -36.30 7.73 -5.37
N GLY A 120 -35.21 8.50 -5.43
CA GLY A 120 -34.99 9.68 -4.60
C GLY A 120 -34.49 10.85 -5.44
N ASP A 121 -35.16 12.00 -5.32
CA ASP A 121 -35.04 13.24 -6.12
C ASP A 121 -33.65 13.91 -6.17
N TYR A 122 -32.60 13.33 -5.58
CA TYR A 122 -31.29 13.98 -5.49
C TYR A 122 -30.44 13.72 -6.74
N LYS A 123 -30.18 14.80 -7.47
CA LYS A 123 -29.25 14.81 -8.61
C LYS A 123 -27.90 15.37 -8.11
N PRO A 124 -26.81 14.58 -8.15
CA PRO A 124 -25.52 15.03 -7.65
C PRO A 124 -25.07 16.26 -8.43
N THR A 125 -24.53 17.25 -7.71
CA THR A 125 -23.97 18.43 -8.36
C THR A 125 -22.65 18.08 -9.05
N SER A 126 -22.38 18.72 -10.18
CA SER A 126 -21.06 18.63 -10.81
C SER A 126 -20.00 19.14 -9.82
N PRO A 127 -18.83 18.50 -9.76
CA PRO A 127 -17.81 18.89 -8.81
C PRO A 127 -17.34 20.33 -9.06
N MET A 128 -17.10 21.06 -7.98
CA MET A 128 -16.62 22.44 -7.99
C MET A 128 -15.42 22.58 -7.06
N TRP A 129 -14.60 23.60 -7.30
CA TRP A 129 -13.45 23.90 -6.47
C TRP A 129 -13.30 25.39 -6.18
N SER A 130 -12.60 25.69 -5.10
CA SER A 130 -12.19 27.03 -4.69
C SER A 130 -10.90 26.93 -3.89
N ARG A 131 -10.06 27.96 -3.90
CA ARG A 131 -8.87 28.04 -3.05
C ARG A 131 -8.95 29.20 -2.08
N ASN A 132 -8.29 29.06 -0.93
CA ASN A 132 -8.10 30.12 0.03
C ASN A 132 -6.62 30.21 0.39
N GLN A 133 -6.06 31.42 0.37
CA GLN A 133 -4.75 31.65 0.96
C GLN A 133 -4.99 31.79 2.46
N THR A 134 -4.63 30.76 3.22
CA THR A 134 -4.79 30.83 4.67
C THR A 134 -3.83 31.89 5.24
N GLY A 135 -4.24 32.53 6.34
CA GLY A 135 -3.29 33.28 7.17
C GLY A 135 -2.37 32.37 7.99
N LEU A 136 -2.39 31.05 7.76
CA LEU A 136 -1.54 30.09 8.43
C LEU A 136 -0.20 30.03 7.72
N GLN A 137 0.86 30.05 8.52
CA GLN A 137 2.23 29.91 8.05
C GLN A 137 2.81 28.60 8.58
N ASN A 138 3.65 27.97 7.76
CA ASN A 138 4.44 26.83 8.18
C ASN A 138 5.61 27.27 9.10
N ALA A 139 6.45 26.34 9.54
CA ALA A 139 7.59 26.64 10.42
C ALA A 139 8.64 27.60 9.78
N LEU A 140 8.57 27.79 8.46
CA LEU A 140 9.43 28.68 7.67
C LEU A 140 8.78 30.05 7.37
N GLY A 141 7.54 30.28 7.81
CA GLY A 141 6.82 31.53 7.52
C GLY A 141 6.15 31.55 6.14
N GLU A 142 6.06 30.42 5.44
CA GLU A 142 5.42 30.32 4.13
C GLU A 142 3.91 30.12 4.27
N ASN A 143 3.13 30.84 3.46
CA ASN A 143 1.66 30.77 3.52
C ASN A 143 1.16 29.43 2.96
N ILE A 144 0.23 28.80 3.68
CA ILE A 144 -0.40 27.55 3.26
C ILE A 144 -1.62 27.85 2.37
N THR A 145 -1.75 27.13 1.27
CA THR A 145 -2.92 27.24 0.37
C THR A 145 -3.91 26.12 0.67
N SER A 146 -5.14 26.49 1.02
CA SER A 146 -6.24 25.52 1.19
C SER A 146 -7.05 25.39 -0.09
N CYS A 147 -7.31 24.17 -0.49
CA CYS A 147 -8.21 23.77 -1.55
C CYS A 147 -9.51 23.23 -0.98
N TYR A 148 -10.63 23.76 -1.46
CA TYR A 148 -11.97 23.31 -1.13
C TYR A 148 -12.54 22.60 -2.35
N LEU A 149 -12.89 21.33 -2.20
CA LEU A 149 -13.57 20.56 -3.25
C LEU A 149 -14.99 20.30 -2.80
N LYS A 150 -15.96 20.66 -3.64
CA LYS A 150 -17.38 20.37 -3.47
C LYS A 150 -17.80 19.32 -4.48
N PHE A 151 -18.48 18.26 -4.05
CA PHE A 151 -18.94 17.18 -4.93
C PHE A 151 -20.20 16.49 -4.42
N GLY A 152 -21.02 15.96 -5.32
CA GLY A 152 -22.25 15.24 -4.97
C GLY A 152 -22.07 13.73 -4.88
N ILE A 153 -22.61 13.13 -3.82
CA ILE A 153 -22.76 11.67 -3.66
C ILE A 153 -24.20 11.28 -4.02
N PRO A 154 -24.43 10.53 -5.11
CA PRO A 154 -25.79 10.28 -5.61
C PRO A 154 -26.62 9.33 -4.75
N ASN A 155 -25.99 8.37 -4.07
CA ASN A 155 -26.65 7.37 -3.26
C ASN A 155 -25.79 7.02 -2.05
N GLU A 156 -26.42 6.45 -1.03
CA GLU A 156 -25.75 6.13 0.23
C GLU A 156 -24.60 5.13 0.05
N MET A 157 -23.46 5.39 0.69
CA MET A 157 -22.33 4.46 0.78
C MET A 157 -22.29 3.85 2.18
N LYS A 158 -22.38 2.50 2.24
CA LYS A 158 -22.33 1.77 3.52
C LYS A 158 -20.89 1.71 4.05
N PRO A 159 -20.68 1.65 5.38
CA PRO A 159 -19.37 1.40 5.95
C PRO A 159 -18.77 0.07 5.45
N PRO A 160 -17.44 -0.02 5.30
CA PRO A 160 -16.48 1.04 5.54
C PRO A 160 -16.36 2.01 4.35
N VAL A 161 -16.33 3.31 4.62
CA VAL A 161 -16.01 4.35 3.63
C VAL A 161 -14.54 4.72 3.78
N LEU A 162 -13.78 4.58 2.69
CA LEU A 162 -12.33 4.72 2.67
C LEU A 162 -11.94 5.93 1.82
N PHE A 163 -11.11 6.81 2.38
CA PHE A 163 -10.60 8.00 1.71
C PHE A 163 -9.14 7.78 1.32
N TYR A 164 -8.85 7.84 0.01
CA TYR A 164 -7.52 7.65 -0.53
C TYR A 164 -7.02 8.93 -1.19
N TYR A 165 -5.71 9.19 -1.10
CA TYR A 165 -5.04 10.03 -2.09
C TYR A 165 -4.42 9.15 -3.16
N LYS A 166 -4.44 9.64 -4.40
CA LYS A 166 -3.90 8.97 -5.58
C LYS A 166 -2.77 9.82 -6.15
N LEU A 167 -1.60 9.21 -6.35
CA LEU A 167 -0.49 9.82 -7.03
C LEU A 167 -0.28 9.12 -8.37
N THR A 168 -0.04 9.91 -9.41
CA THR A 168 0.35 9.46 -10.74
C THR A 168 1.77 9.90 -11.02
N ASN A 169 2.48 9.15 -11.88
CA ASN A 169 3.85 9.49 -12.29
C ASN A 169 4.85 9.64 -11.12
N PHE A 170 4.64 8.92 -10.01
CA PHE A 170 5.52 8.93 -8.84
C PHE A 170 6.15 7.54 -8.63
N TYR A 171 7.47 7.43 -8.78
CA TYR A 171 8.15 6.13 -8.88
C TYR A 171 8.69 5.61 -7.53
N GLN A 172 7.80 5.19 -6.62
CA GLN A 172 8.20 4.51 -5.36
C GLN A 172 8.96 3.20 -5.61
N ASN A 173 8.70 2.56 -6.75
CA ASN A 173 9.30 1.29 -7.16
C ASN A 173 10.72 1.43 -7.74
N HIS A 174 11.25 2.65 -7.87
CA HIS A 174 12.61 2.84 -8.38
C HIS A 174 13.64 2.20 -7.44
N ARG A 175 14.57 1.39 -7.96
CA ARG A 175 15.50 0.56 -7.16
C ARG A 175 16.23 1.32 -6.05
N ARG A 176 16.68 2.55 -6.34
CA ARG A 176 17.37 3.39 -5.35
C ARG A 176 16.41 3.93 -4.29
N TYR A 177 15.21 4.34 -4.70
CA TYR A 177 14.19 4.85 -3.80
C TYR A 177 13.74 3.75 -2.83
N ALA A 178 13.47 2.56 -3.37
CA ALA A 178 12.93 1.45 -2.60
C ALA A 178 13.86 0.87 -1.52
N LYS A 179 15.13 1.21 -1.56
CA LYS A 179 16.12 0.83 -0.53
C LYS A 179 16.46 1.98 0.42
N SER A 180 16.05 3.21 0.10
CA SER A 180 16.53 4.41 0.77
C SER A 180 15.76 4.72 2.05
N PHE A 181 16.00 3.88 3.06
CA PHE A 181 15.57 4.01 4.45
C PHE A 181 16.42 3.09 5.34
N ASN A 182 16.42 3.32 6.65
CA ASN A 182 17.16 2.50 7.61
C ASN A 182 16.21 1.83 8.60
N THR A 183 16.10 0.50 8.55
CA THR A 183 15.18 -0.27 9.39
C THR A 183 15.49 -0.17 10.87
N ASP A 184 16.77 -0.15 11.25
CA ASP A 184 17.18 0.00 12.65
C ASP A 184 16.72 1.34 13.22
N GLN A 185 16.87 2.42 12.43
CA GLN A 185 16.38 3.74 12.79
C GLN A 185 14.86 3.78 12.94
N LEU A 186 14.11 3.21 11.99
CA LEU A 186 12.64 3.15 12.06
C LEU A 186 12.13 2.33 13.25
N SER A 187 12.85 1.25 13.60
CA SER A 187 12.57 0.44 14.80
C SER A 187 12.90 1.13 16.13
N GLY A 188 13.39 2.37 16.09
CA GLY A 188 13.68 3.20 17.26
C GLY A 188 15.10 3.11 17.79
N LYS A 189 16.03 2.43 17.10
CA LYS A 189 17.44 2.38 17.54
C LYS A 189 18.15 3.69 17.19
N ALA A 190 18.94 4.21 18.14
CA ALA A 190 19.87 5.31 17.88
C ALA A 190 21.08 4.78 17.09
N VAL A 191 21.07 4.97 15.77
CA VAL A 191 22.12 4.53 14.85
C VAL A 191 23.17 5.62 14.68
N SER A 192 24.46 5.27 14.77
CA SER A 192 25.54 6.25 14.65
C SER A 192 25.61 6.90 13.25
N GLU A 193 26.10 8.13 13.19
CA GLU A 193 26.35 8.88 11.94
C GLU A 193 27.08 8.03 10.88
N LYS A 194 28.17 7.35 11.26
CA LYS A 194 28.98 6.53 10.34
C LYS A 194 28.18 5.37 9.73
N THR A 195 27.34 4.74 10.55
CA THR A 195 26.48 3.64 10.11
C THR A 195 25.39 4.15 9.17
N VAL A 196 24.79 5.31 9.47
CA VAL A 196 23.79 5.93 8.58
C VAL A 196 24.43 6.37 7.26
N HIS A 197 25.62 6.97 7.30
CA HIS A 197 26.38 7.41 6.12
C HIS A 197 26.69 6.27 5.15
N SER A 198 27.04 5.09 5.68
CA SER A 198 27.36 3.89 4.89
C SER A 198 26.14 3.01 4.57
N SER A 199 24.93 3.42 4.96
CA SER A 199 23.69 2.65 4.75
C SER A 199 23.02 2.91 3.39
N ASP A 200 21.95 2.15 3.13
CA ASP A 200 21.13 2.30 1.92
C ASP A 200 20.35 3.64 1.85
N CYS A 201 20.35 4.46 2.92
CA CYS A 201 19.73 5.79 2.97
C CYS A 201 20.33 6.82 1.97
N THR A 202 21.33 6.46 1.18
CA THR A 202 21.92 7.34 0.14
C THR A 202 20.84 7.90 -0.81
N PRO A 203 20.85 9.21 -1.14
CA PRO A 203 21.83 10.22 -0.75
C PRO A 203 21.52 10.96 0.57
N LEU A 204 20.34 10.77 1.16
CA LEU A 204 19.92 11.51 2.36
C LEU A 204 20.33 10.74 3.63
N THR A 205 21.63 10.74 3.91
CA THR A 205 22.21 10.04 5.06
C THR A 205 22.55 10.99 6.21
N THR A 206 23.50 11.90 5.99
CA THR A 206 24.05 12.78 7.02
C THR A 206 24.27 14.19 6.47
N THR A 207 24.39 15.19 7.37
CA THR A 207 24.78 16.55 7.01
C THR A 207 25.60 17.20 8.13
N SER A 208 26.41 18.20 7.80
CA SER A 208 27.24 18.92 8.77
C SER A 208 26.54 20.19 9.26
N VAL A 209 26.28 20.27 10.56
CA VAL A 209 25.73 21.45 11.24
C VAL A 209 26.75 21.91 12.28
N ASN A 210 27.19 23.17 12.23
CA ASN A 210 28.19 23.73 13.16
C ASN A 210 29.49 22.90 13.28
N ASN A 211 30.00 22.38 12.15
CA ASN A 211 31.16 21.47 12.08
C ASN A 211 30.96 20.10 12.76
N VAL A 212 29.73 19.72 13.11
CA VAL A 212 29.37 18.39 13.61
C VAL A 212 28.55 17.67 12.53
N THR A 213 28.96 16.46 12.16
CA THR A 213 28.19 15.63 11.21
C THR A 213 27.09 14.89 11.96
N LEU A 214 25.84 15.09 11.55
CA LEU A 214 24.66 14.49 12.17
C LEU A 214 23.86 13.69 11.13
N PRO A 215 23.27 12.53 11.50
CA PRO A 215 22.37 11.78 10.65
C PRO A 215 20.98 12.41 10.55
N TYR A 216 20.37 12.29 9.37
CA TYR A 216 18.95 12.62 9.20
C TYR A 216 18.09 11.61 9.96
N TYR A 217 17.05 12.08 10.64
CA TYR A 217 16.05 11.22 11.28
C TYR A 217 14.64 11.62 10.83
N PRO A 218 13.87 10.73 10.19
CA PRO A 218 14.30 9.49 9.53
C PRO A 218 15.16 9.76 8.27
N CYS A 219 16.14 8.90 7.98
CA CYS A 219 17.00 9.02 6.81
C CYS A 219 16.38 8.41 5.55
N GLY A 220 16.89 8.83 4.40
CA GLY A 220 16.58 8.25 3.10
C GLY A 220 15.48 8.95 2.30
N LEU A 221 15.44 8.65 1.00
CA LEU A 221 14.53 9.26 0.03
C LEU A 221 13.07 8.91 0.29
N ALA A 222 12.81 7.67 0.74
CA ALA A 222 11.45 7.21 1.01
C ALA A 222 10.80 8.08 2.07
N ALA A 223 11.46 8.26 3.22
CA ALA A 223 10.94 9.07 4.31
C ALA A 223 10.90 10.58 3.96
N ASN A 224 11.95 11.12 3.35
CA ASN A 224 12.01 12.55 3.01
C ASN A 224 10.90 12.99 2.04
N SER A 225 10.48 12.13 1.13
CA SER A 225 9.46 12.46 0.12
C SER A 225 8.02 12.15 0.55
N GLN A 226 7.78 12.03 1.86
CA GLN A 226 6.44 11.80 2.39
C GLN A 226 5.43 12.81 1.84
N PHE A 227 4.30 12.29 1.36
CA PHE A 227 3.15 13.08 0.97
C PHE A 227 2.61 13.86 2.19
N ASN A 228 2.44 15.17 2.03
CA ASN A 228 2.24 16.11 3.15
C ASN A 228 0.95 16.92 3.09
N ASP A 229 0.12 16.80 2.05
CA ASP A 229 -1.17 17.48 2.02
C ASP A 229 -2.04 16.97 3.18
N THR A 230 -2.73 17.90 3.83
CA THR A 230 -3.55 17.61 5.01
C THR A 230 -5.03 17.60 4.65
N PHE A 231 -5.64 16.43 4.73
CA PHE A 231 -7.09 16.24 4.54
C PHE A 231 -7.87 16.49 5.83
N TYR A 232 -8.91 17.31 5.73
CA TYR A 232 -9.88 17.53 6.81
C TYR A 232 -11.13 16.68 6.59
N ASN A 233 -11.94 16.51 7.64
CA ASN A 233 -13.20 15.78 7.56
C ASN A 233 -14.14 16.41 6.53
N LEU A 234 -14.92 15.55 5.87
CA LEU A 234 -15.92 16.01 4.93
C LEU A 234 -17.07 16.67 5.68
N THR A 235 -17.76 17.60 5.01
CA THR A 235 -18.94 18.27 5.54
C THR A 235 -20.08 18.12 4.56
N LEU A 236 -21.12 17.41 4.96
CA LEU A 236 -22.38 17.33 4.21
C LEU A 236 -23.05 18.71 4.25
N GLN A 237 -23.46 19.21 3.09
CA GLN A 237 -24.15 20.48 2.91
C GLN A 237 -25.64 20.24 2.69
N ASN A 238 -26.49 21.17 3.14
CA ASN A 238 -27.95 21.12 3.00
C ASN A 238 -28.52 19.78 3.49
N VAL A 239 -28.30 19.48 4.78
CA VAL A 239 -28.58 18.17 5.37
C VAL A 239 -30.04 17.74 5.11
N PRO A 240 -30.27 16.60 4.45
CA PRO A 240 -31.62 16.14 4.17
C PRO A 240 -32.44 16.01 5.46
N ARG A 241 -33.67 16.53 5.46
CA ARG A 241 -34.64 16.39 6.56
C ARG A 241 -34.16 16.96 7.91
N SER A 242 -33.15 17.83 7.91
CA SER A 242 -32.73 18.62 9.09
C SER A 242 -32.85 20.12 8.81
N SER A 243 -32.92 20.93 9.87
CA SER A 243 -32.70 22.38 9.79
C SER A 243 -31.22 22.75 9.69
N ASP A 244 -30.32 21.77 9.89
CA ASP A 244 -28.88 22.00 9.87
C ASP A 244 -28.39 22.32 8.45
N THR A 245 -27.65 23.41 8.32
CA THR A 245 -27.05 23.82 7.05
C THR A 245 -25.89 22.90 6.66
N GLU A 246 -25.20 22.33 7.65
CA GLU A 246 -24.06 21.45 7.46
C GLU A 246 -23.95 20.39 8.56
N ARG A 247 -23.41 19.22 8.23
CA ARG A 247 -23.09 18.16 9.19
C ARG A 247 -21.72 17.55 8.87
N PRO A 248 -20.77 17.50 9.82
CA PRO A 248 -19.49 16.85 9.59
C PRO A 248 -19.66 15.35 9.45
N TYR A 249 -18.96 14.76 8.48
CA TYR A 249 -18.79 13.32 8.32
C TYR A 249 -17.39 12.97 8.81
N ASN A 250 -17.31 12.49 10.05
CA ASN A 250 -16.04 12.32 10.73
C ASN A 250 -15.31 11.09 10.22
N MET A 251 -14.10 11.26 9.70
CA MET A 251 -13.24 10.15 9.33
C MET A 251 -12.02 10.11 10.24
N THR A 252 -11.56 8.91 10.56
CA THR A 252 -10.40 8.70 11.41
C THR A 252 -9.14 8.44 10.57
N LYS A 253 -8.01 8.97 11.04
CA LYS A 253 -6.66 8.65 10.56
C LYS A 253 -6.03 7.47 11.31
N LYS A 254 -6.79 6.83 12.21
CA LYS A 254 -6.36 5.65 12.97
C LYS A 254 -6.92 4.38 12.35
N GLY A 255 -6.17 3.29 12.46
CA GLY A 255 -6.53 2.01 11.83
C GLY A 255 -6.38 2.00 10.30
N ILE A 256 -5.55 2.90 9.74
CA ILE A 256 -5.22 2.96 8.32
C ILE A 256 -3.96 2.17 7.96
N SER A 257 -3.03 1.99 8.93
CA SER A 257 -1.85 1.13 8.76
C SER A 257 -2.12 -0.30 9.24
N TRP A 258 -1.39 -1.25 8.66
CA TRP A 258 -1.53 -2.67 9.00
C TRP A 258 -0.91 -2.94 10.36
N SER A 259 -1.47 -3.87 11.12
CA SER A 259 -0.90 -4.25 12.43
C SER A 259 0.55 -4.71 12.31
N SER A 260 0.88 -5.44 11.24
CA SER A 260 2.25 -5.86 10.93
C SER A 260 3.19 -4.71 10.60
N ASP A 261 2.68 -3.64 9.98
CA ASP A 261 3.50 -2.45 9.68
C ASP A 261 3.86 -1.72 10.97
N LYS A 262 2.89 -1.59 11.90
CA LYS A 262 3.09 -0.92 13.20
C LYS A 262 4.23 -1.55 14.01
N GLU A 263 4.37 -2.87 13.96
CA GLU A 263 5.44 -3.62 14.67
C GLU A 263 6.86 -3.27 14.19
N LEU A 264 7.00 -2.68 12.99
CA LEU A 264 8.29 -2.27 12.45
C LEU A 264 8.77 -0.92 12.99
N TYR A 265 7.88 -0.14 13.62
CA TYR A 265 8.18 1.20 14.11
C TYR A 265 8.28 1.21 15.63
N GLY A 266 9.34 1.84 16.14
CA GLY A 266 9.59 1.95 17.58
C GLY A 266 9.85 3.38 18.01
N ALA A 267 9.61 3.67 19.30
CA ALA A 267 9.96 4.95 19.88
C ALA A 267 11.48 5.16 19.78
N THR A 268 11.88 6.30 19.24
CA THR A 268 13.29 6.61 19.03
C THR A 268 14.05 6.72 20.34
N LYS A 269 15.30 6.27 20.31
CA LYS A 269 16.27 6.38 21.40
C LYS A 269 17.30 7.49 21.17
N TYR A 270 17.17 8.26 20.08
CA TYR A 270 18.02 9.43 19.83
C TYR A 270 17.68 10.56 20.80
N ASN A 271 18.69 11.35 21.14
CA ASN A 271 18.48 12.71 21.64
C ASN A 271 18.35 13.67 20.44
N TRP A 272 17.59 14.77 20.59
CA TRP A 272 17.29 15.66 19.47
C TRP A 272 18.49 16.47 18.95
N ASP A 273 19.55 16.57 19.75
CA ASP A 273 20.84 17.16 19.39
C ASP A 273 21.75 16.20 18.59
N GLU A 274 21.41 14.91 18.55
CA GLU A 274 22.15 13.87 17.82
C GLU A 274 21.65 13.67 16.39
N VAL A 275 20.57 14.33 15.99
CA VAL A 275 19.89 14.12 14.70
C VAL A 275 19.47 15.44 14.06
N VAL A 276 19.17 15.39 12.77
CA VAL A 276 18.71 16.54 11.99
C VAL A 276 17.49 16.20 11.14
N VAL A 277 16.67 17.22 10.89
CA VAL A 277 15.43 17.12 10.13
C VAL A 277 15.74 16.89 8.65
N PRO A 278 15.06 15.94 7.96
CA PRO A 278 15.19 15.77 6.51
C PRO A 278 14.82 17.05 5.75
N PRO A 279 15.46 17.34 4.60
CA PRO A 279 15.29 18.62 3.89
C PRO A 279 13.82 19.01 3.61
N ASN A 280 12.97 18.06 3.20
CA ASN A 280 11.57 18.36 2.88
C ASN A 280 10.66 18.40 4.12
N TRP A 281 11.18 18.05 5.28
CA TRP A 281 10.45 18.05 6.55
C TRP A 281 10.65 19.36 7.32
N VAL A 282 11.57 20.21 6.86
CA VAL A 282 11.91 21.49 7.51
C VAL A 282 10.71 22.43 7.58
N ALA A 283 9.82 22.43 6.58
CA ALA A 283 8.59 23.22 6.60
C ALA A 283 7.67 22.86 7.78
N LYS A 284 7.70 21.59 8.24
CA LYS A 284 6.88 21.08 9.35
C LYS A 284 7.60 21.21 10.69
N TYR A 285 8.86 20.76 10.76
CA TYR A 285 9.58 20.63 12.03
C TYR A 285 10.61 21.74 12.30
N GLY A 286 10.88 22.61 11.33
CA GLY A 286 12.02 23.52 11.37
C GLY A 286 13.34 22.80 11.07
N TYR A 287 14.47 23.46 11.35
CA TYR A 287 15.80 22.90 11.07
C TYR A 287 16.30 21.87 12.10
N SER A 288 15.65 21.79 13.26
CA SER A 288 16.04 20.91 14.37
C SER A 288 14.82 20.42 15.13
N TYR A 289 14.87 19.17 15.58
CA TYR A 289 13.83 18.63 16.47
C TYR A 289 13.93 19.20 17.88
N ASN A 290 12.82 19.13 18.61
CA ASN A 290 12.77 19.42 20.03
C ASN A 290 11.69 18.55 20.71
N ASP A 291 11.62 18.58 22.03
CA ASP A 291 10.68 17.75 22.82
C ASP A 291 9.21 17.92 22.43
N THR A 292 8.84 19.08 21.87
CA THR A 292 7.47 19.36 21.44
C THR A 292 7.23 19.15 19.94
N ASN A 293 8.26 19.31 19.11
CA ASN A 293 8.18 19.28 17.65
C ASN A 293 9.14 18.24 17.09
N HIS A 294 8.68 16.99 17.09
CA HIS A 294 9.40 15.83 16.58
C HIS A 294 8.41 14.79 16.04
N PRO A 295 8.83 13.90 15.13
CA PRO A 295 7.96 12.88 14.58
C PRO A 295 7.77 11.70 15.54
N ASP A 296 6.51 11.33 15.77
CA ASP A 296 6.14 10.09 16.48
C ASP A 296 5.81 8.98 15.47
N LEU A 297 6.86 8.30 14.98
CA LEU A 297 6.73 7.27 13.94
C LEU A 297 5.87 6.07 14.36
N VAL A 298 5.68 5.84 15.66
CA VAL A 298 4.89 4.72 16.18
C VAL A 298 3.40 4.99 15.99
N ASN A 299 2.97 6.22 16.24
CA ASN A 299 1.56 6.61 16.17
C ASN A 299 1.18 7.33 14.87
N ASP A 300 2.15 7.72 14.05
CA ASP A 300 1.98 8.32 12.72
C ASP A 300 1.67 7.24 11.67
N GLU A 301 0.41 6.79 11.64
CA GLU A 301 -0.04 5.80 10.66
C GLU A 301 0.02 6.31 9.21
N GLU A 302 -0.06 7.63 8.98
CA GLU A 302 0.07 8.23 7.65
C GLU A 302 1.50 8.02 7.11
N PHE A 303 2.51 8.21 7.97
CA PHE A 303 3.91 7.88 7.66
C PHE A 303 4.10 6.39 7.38
N GLN A 304 3.49 5.51 8.19
CA GLN A 304 3.61 4.05 8.00
C GLN A 304 3.00 3.61 6.67
N VAL A 305 1.84 4.15 6.29
CA VAL A 305 1.21 3.90 4.99
C VAL A 305 2.09 4.41 3.84
N TRP A 306 2.74 5.57 4.01
CA TRP A 306 3.67 6.10 3.02
C TRP A 306 4.87 5.16 2.80
N MET A 307 5.52 4.75 3.90
CA MET A 307 6.72 3.90 3.89
C MET A 307 6.48 2.50 3.33
N ARG A 308 5.24 2.03 3.31
CA ARG A 308 4.87 0.82 2.57
C ARG A 308 4.78 1.09 1.08
N LEU A 309 5.90 0.91 0.39
CA LEU A 309 6.09 1.33 -1.00
C LEU A 309 5.12 0.69 -2.00
N ALA A 310 4.69 1.48 -2.99
CA ALA A 310 3.88 1.02 -4.11
C ALA A 310 4.73 0.34 -5.20
N GLY A 311 4.15 -0.68 -5.86
CA GLY A 311 4.81 -1.40 -6.96
C GLY A 311 4.73 -0.72 -8.33
N LEU A 312 3.84 0.26 -8.50
CA LEU A 312 3.55 0.96 -9.75
C LEU A 312 3.70 2.48 -9.59
N PRO A 313 3.92 3.24 -10.68
CA PRO A 313 4.05 4.70 -10.63
C PRO A 313 2.73 5.44 -10.40
N THR A 314 1.61 4.75 -10.61
CA THR A 314 0.28 5.21 -10.25
C THR A 314 -0.24 4.33 -9.13
N PHE A 315 -0.53 4.93 -7.98
CA PHE A 315 -0.96 4.21 -6.80
C PHE A 315 -1.85 5.07 -5.90
N SER A 316 -2.61 4.39 -5.04
CA SER A 316 -3.44 5.01 -4.02
C SER A 316 -2.95 4.62 -2.63
N LYS A 317 -3.09 5.53 -1.67
CA LYS A 317 -2.73 5.32 -0.26
C LYS A 317 -3.90 5.77 0.62
N LEU A 318 -4.22 4.97 1.63
CA LEU A 318 -5.33 5.25 2.54
C LEU A 318 -4.93 6.41 3.46
N ALA A 319 -5.76 7.44 3.53
CA ALA A 319 -5.52 8.61 4.39
C ALA A 319 -6.48 8.64 5.58
N GLN A 320 -7.76 8.33 5.34
CA GLN A 320 -8.79 8.32 6.38
C GLN A 320 -9.78 7.19 6.11
N ARG A 321 -10.48 6.74 7.15
CA ARG A 321 -11.56 5.75 7.06
C ARG A 321 -12.71 6.09 8.01
N ASN A 322 -13.90 5.64 7.70
CA ASN A 322 -15.04 5.60 8.62
C ASN A 322 -15.69 4.23 8.51
N ASP A 323 -15.73 3.51 9.64
CA ASP A 323 -16.22 2.12 9.71
C ASP A 323 -17.62 2.03 10.33
N ASP A 324 -18.16 3.14 10.82
CA ASP A 324 -19.32 3.16 11.72
C ASP A 324 -20.54 3.85 11.09
N GLU A 325 -20.34 4.90 10.30
CA GLU A 325 -21.42 5.75 9.79
C GLU A 325 -21.66 5.55 8.28
N VAL A 326 -22.92 5.55 7.88
CA VAL A 326 -23.31 5.56 6.46
C VAL A 326 -23.07 6.96 5.89
N MET A 327 -22.40 7.05 4.75
CA MET A 327 -22.29 8.30 4.01
C MET A 327 -23.57 8.52 3.21
N GLU A 328 -24.41 9.46 3.65
CA GLU A 328 -25.69 9.77 3.01
C GLU A 328 -25.50 10.41 1.62
N HIS A 329 -26.53 10.36 0.78
CA HIS A 329 -26.55 11.11 -0.48
C HIS A 329 -26.59 12.62 -0.20
N GLY A 330 -25.88 13.42 -1.00
CA GLY A 330 -25.82 14.87 -0.81
C GLY A 330 -24.52 15.50 -1.32
N ASP A 331 -24.44 16.83 -1.20
CA ASP A 331 -23.25 17.59 -1.56
C ASP A 331 -22.28 17.59 -0.37
N TYR A 332 -21.04 17.18 -0.58
CA TYR A 332 -19.98 17.24 0.44
C TYR A 332 -18.93 18.27 0.06
N ILE A 333 -18.34 18.89 1.08
CA ILE A 333 -17.14 19.72 0.95
C ILE A 333 -16.00 19.04 1.71
N VAL A 334 -14.83 18.95 1.08
CA VAL A 334 -13.56 18.60 1.73
C VAL A 334 -12.59 19.76 1.60
N ARG A 335 -11.89 20.06 2.71
CA ARG A 335 -10.76 20.98 2.72
C ARG A 335 -9.45 20.19 2.69
N ILE A 336 -8.53 20.64 1.86
CA ILE A 336 -7.20 20.06 1.68
C ILE A 336 -6.19 21.19 1.80
N ASP A 337 -5.25 21.11 2.74
CA ASP A 337 -4.15 22.08 2.82
C ASP A 337 -2.95 21.50 2.07
N HIS A 338 -2.45 22.25 1.08
CA HIS A 338 -1.31 21.91 0.21
C HIS A 338 0.01 22.45 0.77
#